data_AF-A0A8S0W2K5-F1
#
_entry.id   AF-A0A8S0W2K5-F1
#
_cell.length_a   1.000
_cell.length_b   1.000
_cell.length_c   1.000
_cell.angle_alpha   90.00
_cell.angle_beta   90.00
_cell.angle_gamma   90.00
#
_symmetry.space_group_name_H-M   'P 1'
#
loop_
_entity.id
_entity.type
_entity.pdbx_description
1 polymer ?
#
loop_
_entity_poly.entity_id
_entity_poly.type
_entity_poly.pdbx_seq_one_letter_code
_entity_poly.pdbx_strand_id
1 'polypeptide(L)'
;MENTKMTPIRMPVELLAELDKRVGPGKRSKFVIEATEEELLRLKQKKALLSTAYIFEEKDYPGFASREDTYAWVRQLREETEAWRREMFAQ
;
A
#
# COMPACT_ATOMS: atom_id res chain seq x y z
N MET A 1 22.72 12.49 12.95
CA MET A 1 21.43 12.79 13.62
C MET A 1 21.21 14.30 13.60
N GLU A 2 21.19 14.92 12.42
CA GLU A 2 21.46 16.38 12.33
C GLU A 2 20.24 17.30 12.39
N ASN A 3 19.01 16.80 12.55
CA ASN A 3 17.84 17.65 12.82
C ASN A 3 16.75 16.87 13.56
N THR A 4 16.81 16.83 14.90
CA THR A 4 15.76 16.21 15.73
C THR A 4 15.27 17.21 16.77
N LYS A 5 13.96 17.17 17.08
CA LYS A 5 13.32 18.01 18.10
C LYS A 5 12.67 17.12 19.15
N MET A 6 13.01 17.35 20.43
CA MET A 6 12.39 16.65 21.56
C MET A 6 10.91 17.03 21.67
N THR A 7 10.04 16.02 21.73
CA THR A 7 8.59 16.18 21.95
C THR A 7 8.15 15.29 23.10
N PRO A 8 7.67 15.84 24.22
CA PRO A 8 7.18 15.02 25.34
C PRO A 8 5.82 14.40 24.99
N ILE A 9 5.73 13.08 25.07
CA ILE A 9 4.50 12.32 24.80
C ILE A 9 4.08 11.62 26.09
N ARG A 10 2.82 11.78 26.50
CA ARG A 10 2.24 11.03 27.61
C ARG A 10 1.84 9.64 27.12
N MET A 11 2.29 8.60 27.80
CA MET A 11 1.92 7.21 27.51
C MET A 11 1.23 6.58 28.72
N PRO A 12 0.24 5.69 28.51
CA PRO A 12 -0.29 4.84 29.58
C PRO A 12 0.82 4.04 30.25
N VAL A 13 0.73 3.88 31.56
CA VAL A 13 1.77 3.23 32.37
C VAL A 13 1.92 1.77 31.97
N GLU A 14 0.80 1.09 31.71
CA GLU A 14 0.75 -0.31 31.32
C GLU A 14 1.43 -0.52 29.96
N LEU A 15 1.18 0.38 29.01
CA LEU A 15 1.80 0.34 27.68
C LEU A 15 3.31 0.57 27.76
N LEU A 16 3.74 1.51 28.62
CA LEU A 16 5.17 1.77 28.84
C LEU A 16 5.86 0.55 29.46
N ALA A 17 5.22 -0.11 30.44
CA ALA A 17 5.75 -1.32 31.06
C ALA A 17 5.88 -2.48 30.05
N GLU A 18 4.92 -2.62 29.14
CA GLU A 18 4.99 -3.60 28.07
C GLU A 18 6.10 -3.30 27.06
N LEU A 19 6.23 -2.03 26.65
CA LEU A 19 7.30 -1.57 25.78
C LEU A 19 8.66 -1.90 26.39
N ASP A 20 8.83 -1.65 27.68
CA ASP A 20 10.05 -1.91 28.43
C ASP A 20 10.42 -3.38 28.48
N LYS A 21 9.42 -4.23 28.75
CA LYS A 21 9.59 -5.67 28.81
C LYS A 21 10.05 -6.26 27.47
N ARG A 22 9.61 -5.70 26.34
CA ARG A 22 9.86 -6.25 25.00
C ARG A 22 11.09 -5.64 24.30
N VAL A 23 11.31 -4.33 24.42
CA VAL A 23 12.30 -3.59 23.63
C VAL A 23 13.65 -3.43 24.37
N GLY A 24 13.62 -3.51 25.70
CA GLY A 24 14.79 -3.35 26.54
C GLY A 24 15.29 -1.89 26.64
N PRO A 25 16.25 -1.61 27.52
CA PRO A 25 16.74 -0.26 27.78
C PRO A 25 17.45 0.35 26.56
N GLY A 26 17.28 1.66 26.36
CA GLY A 26 17.98 2.44 25.32
C GLY A 26 17.43 2.30 23.90
N LYS A 27 16.55 1.33 23.62
CA LYS A 27 15.97 1.12 22.28
C LYS A 27 14.55 1.66 22.12
N ARG A 28 13.97 2.25 23.18
CA ARG A 28 12.60 2.81 23.17
C ARG A 28 12.39 3.82 22.06
N SER A 29 13.28 4.81 21.95
CA SER A 29 13.15 5.88 20.96
C SER A 29 13.18 5.32 19.53
N LYS A 30 14.08 4.37 19.26
CA LYS A 30 14.16 3.71 17.95
C LYS A 30 12.86 2.98 17.62
N PHE A 31 12.34 2.18 18.55
CA PHE A 31 11.09 1.44 18.35
C PHE A 31 9.90 2.37 18.11
N VAL A 32 9.77 3.44 18.90
CA VAL A 32 8.67 4.41 18.74
C VAL A 32 8.79 5.15 17.41
N ILE A 33 10.00 5.51 16.98
CA ILE A 33 10.22 6.14 15.67
C ILE A 33 9.78 5.19 14.55
N GLU A 34 10.28 3.95 14.55
CA GLU A 34 9.94 2.95 13.51
C GLU A 34 8.44 2.67 13.46
N ALA A 35 7.80 2.47 14.62
CA ALA A 35 6.34 2.28 14.70
C ALA A 35 5.56 3.50 14.20
N THR A 36 6.05 4.71 14.48
CA THR A 36 5.42 5.95 14.01
C THR A 36 5.56 6.09 12.49
N GLU A 37 6.73 5.80 11.93
CA GLU A 37 6.97 5.82 10.48
C GLU A 37 6.05 4.84 9.75
N GLU A 38 5.90 3.62 10.28
CA GLU A 38 5.01 2.60 9.72
C GLU A 38 3.54 3.05 9.74
N GLU A 39 3.05 3.54 10.88
CA GLU A 39 1.66 4.00 10.99
C GLU A 39 1.36 5.23 10.13
N LEU A 40 2.31 6.18 10.02
CA LEU A 40 2.16 7.31 9.12
C LEU A 40 2.09 6.88 7.65
N LEU A 41 2.89 5.88 7.26
CA LEU A 41 2.84 5.31 5.91
C LEU A 41 1.48 4.65 5.65
N ARG A 42 0.97 3.85 6.60
CA ARG A 42 -0.36 3.22 6.50
C ARG A 42 -1.47 4.26 6.36
N LEU A 43 -1.43 5.35 7.14
CA LEU A 43 -2.39 6.45 7.03
C LEU A 43 -2.32 7.13 5.66
N LYS A 44 -1.12 7.36 5.12
CA LYS A 44 -0.93 7.94 3.78
C LYS A 44 -1.51 7.04 2.70
N GLN A 45 -1.24 5.73 2.76
CA GLN A 45 -1.80 4.74 1.84
C GLN A 45 -3.31 4.69 1.93
N LYS A 46 -3.88 4.63 3.14
CA LYS A 46 -5.33 4.66 3.35
C LYS A 46 -5.96 5.91 2.75
N LYS A 47 -5.35 7.08 2.96
CA LYS A 47 -5.82 8.34 2.37
C LYS A 47 -5.76 8.31 0.84
N ALA A 48 -4.67 7.79 0.28
CA ALA A 48 -4.53 7.64 -1.17
C ALA A 48 -5.65 6.74 -1.72
N LEU A 49 -5.84 5.55 -1.14
CA LEU A 49 -6.91 4.63 -1.54
C LEU A 49 -8.29 5.27 -1.46
N LEU A 50 -8.61 6.01 -0.40
CA LEU A 50 -9.87 6.72 -0.28
C LEU A 50 -10.02 7.84 -1.31
N SER A 51 -8.95 8.57 -1.61
CA SER A 51 -8.98 9.62 -2.65
C SER A 51 -9.13 9.05 -4.06
N THR A 52 -8.68 7.81 -4.28
CA THR A 52 -8.79 7.11 -5.57
C THR A 52 -9.97 6.16 -5.64
N ALA A 53 -10.72 5.95 -4.55
CA ALA A 53 -11.81 4.98 -4.47
C ALA A 53 -12.95 5.27 -5.46
N TYR A 54 -13.06 6.51 -5.96
CA TYR A 54 -14.01 6.91 -6.99
C TYR A 54 -13.41 6.99 -8.40
N ILE A 55 -12.15 6.61 -8.61
CA ILE A 55 -11.52 6.61 -9.94
C ILE A 55 -11.89 5.35 -10.74
N PHE A 56 -12.25 4.26 -10.06
CA PHE A 56 -12.75 3.05 -10.70
C PHE A 56 -14.29 3.06 -10.73
N GLU A 57 -14.86 3.71 -11.74
CA GLU A 57 -16.28 3.55 -12.04
C GLU A 57 -16.46 2.42 -13.07
N GLU A 58 -17.47 1.57 -12.88
CA GLU A 58 -17.74 0.42 -13.76
C GLU A 58 -17.95 0.85 -15.23
N LYS A 59 -18.52 2.05 -15.45
CA LYS A 59 -18.69 2.65 -16.78
C LYS A 59 -17.37 2.86 -17.52
N ASP A 60 -16.26 3.08 -16.80
CA ASP A 60 -14.95 3.36 -17.39
C ASP A 60 -14.19 2.05 -17.66
N TYR A 61 -14.66 0.92 -17.11
CA TYR A 61 -14.05 -0.40 -17.24
C TYR A 61 -15.10 -1.49 -17.52
N PRO A 62 -15.77 -1.46 -18.69
CA PRO A 62 -16.82 -2.42 -19.03
C PRO A 62 -16.34 -3.88 -19.03
N GLY A 63 -15.03 -4.11 -19.27
CA GLY A 63 -14.41 -5.43 -19.16
C GLY A 63 -14.42 -6.02 -17.74
N PHE A 64 -14.81 -5.27 -16.70
CA PHE A 64 -14.92 -5.75 -15.31
C PHE A 64 -16.36 -5.87 -14.81
N ALA A 65 -17.36 -5.58 -15.64
CA ALA A 65 -18.77 -5.56 -15.24
C ALA A 65 -19.29 -6.96 -14.83
N SER A 66 -18.84 -8.00 -15.53
CA SER A 66 -19.15 -9.39 -15.18
C SER A 66 -17.92 -10.30 -15.31
N ARG A 67 -18.08 -11.53 -14.81
CA ARG A 67 -17.05 -12.56 -14.95
C ARG A 67 -16.82 -12.90 -16.42
N GLU A 68 -17.89 -12.96 -17.20
CA GLU A 68 -17.88 -13.21 -18.64
C GLU A 68 -17.17 -12.09 -19.39
N ASP A 69 -17.47 -10.83 -19.04
CA ASP A 69 -16.81 -9.64 -19.63
C ASP A 69 -15.32 -9.63 -19.32
N THR A 70 -14.95 -10.00 -18.09
CA THR A 70 -13.54 -10.12 -17.68
C THR A 70 -12.82 -11.19 -18.50
N TYR A 71 -13.47 -12.34 -18.72
CA TYR A 71 -12.89 -13.39 -19.57
C TYR A 71 -12.74 -12.94 -21.02
N ALA A 72 -13.73 -12.25 -21.58
CA ALA A 72 -13.68 -11.73 -22.94
C ALA A 72 -12.55 -10.71 -23.09
N TRP A 73 -12.44 -9.76 -22.16
CA TRP A 73 -11.40 -8.74 -22.14
C TRP A 73 -10.00 -9.33 -22.02
N VAL A 74 -9.78 -10.28 -21.10
CA VAL A 74 -8.48 -10.97 -20.95
C VAL A 74 -8.14 -11.79 -22.19
N ARG A 75 -9.12 -12.43 -22.84
CA ARG A 75 -8.90 -13.15 -24.10
C ARG A 75 -8.44 -12.19 -25.20
N GLN A 76 -9.11 -11.06 -25.37
CA GLN A 76 -8.76 -10.05 -26.36
C GLN A 76 -7.31 -9.56 -26.15
N LEU A 77 -6.92 -9.21 -24.92
CA LEU A 77 -5.54 -8.80 -24.61
C LEU A 77 -4.49 -9.85 -25.00
N ARG A 78 -4.79 -11.13 -24.80
CA ARG A 78 -3.89 -12.23 -25.20
C ARG A 78 -3.80 -12.37 -26.71
N GLU A 79 -4.91 -12.24 -27.41
CA GLU A 79 -4.95 -12.30 -28.87
C GLU A 79 -4.18 -11.13 -29.49
N GLU A 80 -4.34 -9.91 -28.96
CA GLU A 80 -3.58 -8.73 -29.36
C GLU A 80 -2.08 -8.93 -29.13
N THR A 81 -1.70 -9.45 -27.95
CA THR A 81 -0.29 -9.74 -27.61
C THR A 81 0.30 -10.78 -28.56
N GLU A 82 -0.42 -11.87 -28.84
CA GLU A 82 0.02 -12.92 -29.76
C GLU A 82 0.04 -12.45 -31.22
N ALA A 83 -0.86 -11.55 -31.62
CA ALA A 83 -0.85 -10.93 -32.94
C ALA A 83 0.38 -10.02 -33.10
N TRP A 84 0.62 -9.13 -32.13
CA TRP A 84 1.81 -8.29 -32.07
C TRP A 84 3.09 -9.12 -32.11
N ARG A 85 3.13 -10.20 -31.31
CA ARG A 85 4.27 -11.12 -31.28
C ARG A 85 4.52 -11.77 -32.65
N ARG A 86 3.46 -12.23 -33.32
CA ARG A 86 3.58 -12.82 -34.67
C ARG A 86 4.07 -11.80 -35.69
N GLU A 87 3.61 -10.56 -35.62
CA GLU A 87 4.06 -9.49 -36.52
C GLU A 87 5.53 -9.11 -36.31
N MET A 88 5.96 -8.98 -35.05
CA MET A 88 7.32 -8.56 -34.70
C MET A 88 8.37 -9.66 -34.89
N PHE A 89 7.97 -10.93 -34.79
CA PHE A 89 8.89 -12.07 -34.80
C PHE A 89 8.64 -13.06 -35.95
N ALA A 90 7.82 -12.72 -36.95
CA ALA A 90 7.76 -13.47 -38.19
C ALA A 90 9.07 -13.28 -38.97
N GLN A 91 9.88 -14.35 -39.04
CA GLN A 91 10.96 -14.54 -40.01
C GLN A 91 10.51 -15.57 -41.04
#